data_AF-A0A4S8I4J5-F1
#
_entry.id   AF-A0A4S8I4J5-F1
#
_cell.length_a   1.000
_cell.length_b   1.000
_cell.length_c   1.000
_cell.angle_alpha   90.00
_cell.angle_beta   90.00
_cell.angle_gamma   90.00
#
_symmetry.space_group_name_H-M   'P 1'
#
loop_
_entity.id
_entity.type
_entity.pdbx_description
1 polymer ?
#
loop_
_entity_poly.entity_id
_entity_poly.type
_entity_poly.pdbx_seq_one_letter_code
_entity_poly.pdbx_strand_id
1 'polypeptide(L)' 'MEKRALGIILALAGVVGLILAGVNFINGGANAHNIKQIILYGVLGAIFFFAGVGLIRNTRDKAT' A
#
# COMPACT_ATOMS: atom_id res chain seq x y z
N MET A 1 12.47 2.96 -17.03
CA MET A 1 12.82 3.90 -15.93
C MET A 1 11.60 4.59 -15.28
N GLU A 2 10.92 5.57 -15.90
CA GLU A 2 9.87 6.37 -15.22
C GLU A 2 8.70 5.54 -14.64
N LYS A 3 8.16 4.60 -15.42
CA LYS A 3 7.03 3.75 -14.97
C LYS A 3 7.42 2.82 -13.80
N ARG A 4 8.68 2.40 -13.74
CA ARG A 4 9.23 1.58 -12.65
C ARG A 4 9.37 2.39 -11.36
N ALA A 5 9.81 3.65 -11.47
CA ALA A 5 9.92 4.56 -10.32
C ALA A 5 8.54 4.86 -9.70
N LEU A 6 7.52 5.10 -10.51
CA LEU A 6 6.14 5.25 -10.03
C LEU A 6 5.64 3.99 -9.31
N GLY A 7 5.95 2.81 -9.85
CA GLY A 7 5.59 1.55 -9.21
C GLY A 7 6.26 1.37 -7.84
N ILE A 8 7.52 1.78 -7.69
CA ILE A 8 8.25 1.75 -6.42
C ILE A 8 7.61 2.72 -5.41
N ILE A 9 7.34 3.95 -5.81
CA ILE A 9 6.69 4.95 -4.93
C ILE A 9 5.31 4.45 -4.48
N LEU A 10 4.53 3.89 -5.41
CA LEU A 10 3.18 3.38 -5.11
C LEU A 10 3.23 2.16 -4.18
N ALA A 11 4.19 1.25 -4.38
CA ALA A 11 4.39 0.11 -3.50
C ALA A 11 4.81 0.55 -2.09
N LEU A 12 5.73 1.51 -1.97
CA LEU A 12 6.15 2.06 -0.68
C LEU A 12 4.97 2.76 0.04
N ALA A 13 4.17 3.54 -0.68
CA ALA A 13 2.95 4.13 -0.13
C ALA A 13 1.96 3.07 0.36
N GLY A 14 1.81 1.96 -0.37
CA GLY A 14 1.01 0.81 0.04
C GLY A 14 1.53 0.16 1.34
N VAL A 15 2.84 -0.02 1.48
CA VAL A 15 3.47 -0.53 2.71
C VAL A 15 3.19 0.39 3.89
N VAL A 16 3.30 1.71 3.72
CA VAL A 16 2.97 2.69 4.77
C VAL A 16 1.50 2.55 5.21
N GLY A 17 0.57 2.41 4.25
CA GLY A 17 -0.85 2.19 4.56
C GLY A 17 -1.10 0.91 5.37
N LEU A 18 -0.43 -0.19 5.01
CA LEU A 18 -0.51 -1.46 5.75
C LEU A 18 0.08 -1.35 7.16
N ILE A 19 1.20 -0.65 7.31
CA ILE A 19 1.80 -0.39 8.63
C ILE A 19 0.84 0.42 9.50
N LEU A 20 0.23 1.49 8.96
CA LEU A 20 -0.75 2.28 9.69
C LEU A 20 -1.96 1.45 10.12
N ALA A 21 -2.43 0.53 9.28
CA ALA A 21 -3.49 -0.40 9.66
C ALA A 21 -3.08 -1.29 10.84
N GLY A 22 -1.86 -1.84 10.81
CA GLY A 22 -1.31 -2.66 11.89
C GLY A 22 -1.11 -1.87 13.19
N VAL A 23 -0.60 -0.65 13.12
CA VAL A 23 -0.45 0.25 14.27
C VAL A 23 -1.81 0.57 14.89
N ASN A 24 -2.83 0.87 14.06
CA ASN A 24 -4.19 1.11 14.56
C ASN A 24 -4.84 -0.15 15.13
N PHE A 25 -4.49 -1.33 14.64
CA PHE A 25 -4.96 -2.61 15.15
C PHE A 25 -4.35 -2.94 16.53
N ILE A 26 -3.05 -2.68 16.71
CA ILE A 26 -2.37 -2.93 17.99
C ILE A 26 -2.76 -1.89 19.05
N ASN A 27 -2.82 -0.62 18.68
CA ASN A 27 -3.09 0.48 19.62
C ASN A 27 -4.59 0.78 19.80
N GLY A 28 -5.44 0.18 18.98
CA GLY A 28 -6.88 0.39 18.96
C GLY A 28 -7.64 -0.49 19.94
N GLY A 29 -8.60 0.11 20.66
CA GLY A 29 -9.64 -0.66 21.37
C GLY A 29 -10.80 -1.07 20.45
N ALA A 30 -11.75 -1.85 20.98
CA ALA A 30 -12.90 -2.40 20.23
C ALA A 30 -13.98 -1.38 19.80
N ASN A 31 -13.60 -0.13 19.58
CA ASN A 31 -14.50 0.93 19.13
C ASN A 31 -14.79 0.77 17.62
N ALA A 32 -16.05 0.93 17.22
CA ALA A 32 -16.47 0.80 15.82
C ALA A 32 -15.72 1.75 14.86
N HIS A 33 -15.26 2.91 15.34
CA HIS A 33 -14.45 3.84 14.55
C HIS A 33 -13.06 3.29 14.22
N ASN A 34 -12.42 2.62 15.17
CA ASN A 34 -11.08 2.04 15.01
C ASN A 34 -11.10 0.88 14.01
N ILE A 35 -12.14 0.02 14.08
CA ILE A 35 -12.34 -1.07 13.10
C ILE A 35 -12.46 -0.52 11.68
N LYS A 36 -13.23 0.56 11.48
CA LYS A 36 -13.37 1.21 10.15
C LYS A 36 -12.04 1.77 9.65
N GLN A 37 -11.24 2.38 10.52
CA GLN A 37 -9.91 2.90 10.16
C GLN A 37 -8.95 1.78 9.75
N ILE A 38 -8.90 0.68 10.50
CA ILE A 38 -8.05 -0.48 10.19
C ILE A 38 -8.42 -1.08 8.84
N ILE A 39 -9.72 -1.28 8.58
CA ILE A 39 -10.20 -1.81 7.30
C ILE A 39 -9.83 -0.85 6.16
N LEU A 40 -10.05 0.45 6.33
CA LEU A 40 -9.75 1.44 5.31
C LEU A 40 -8.25 1.45 4.97
N TYR A 41 -7.38 1.58 5.97
CA TYR A 41 -5.94 1.61 5.75
C TYR A 41 -5.39 0.26 5.25
N GLY A 42 -5.94 -0.85 5.73
CA GLY A 42 -5.55 -2.19 5.32
C GLY A 42 -5.91 -2.47 3.86
N VAL A 43 -7.16 -2.22 3.48
CA VAL A 43 -7.64 -2.43 2.10
C VAL A 43 -6.95 -1.46 1.13
N LEU A 44 -6.89 -0.17 1.47
CA LEU A 44 -6.25 0.83 0.61
C LEU A 44 -4.75 0.56 0.45
N GLY A 45 -4.06 0.23 1.55
CA GLY A 45 -2.65 -0.14 1.54
C GLY A 45 -2.37 -1.38 0.69
N ALA A 46 -3.21 -2.41 0.82
CA ALA A 46 -3.12 -3.62 0.00
C ALA A 46 -3.30 -3.31 -1.49
N ILE A 47 -4.34 -2.56 -1.86
CA ILE A 47 -4.60 -2.18 -3.26
C ILE A 47 -3.41 -1.42 -3.84
N PHE A 48 -2.88 -0.43 -3.12
CA PHE A 48 -1.73 0.35 -3.58
C PHE A 48 -0.46 -0.50 -3.70
N PHE A 49 -0.22 -1.40 -2.75
CA PHE A 49 0.92 -2.31 -2.78
C PHE A 49 0.87 -3.23 -4.01
N PHE A 50 -0.25 -3.92 -4.23
CA PHE A 50 -0.41 -4.83 -5.37
C PHE A 50 -0.36 -4.08 -6.71
N ALA A 51 -0.97 -2.91 -6.79
CA ALA A 51 -0.89 -2.06 -7.99
C ALA A 51 0.55 -1.60 -8.27
N GLY A 52 1.30 -1.18 -7.23
CA GLY A 52 2.70 -0.78 -7.34
C GLY A 52 3.59 -1.93 -7.82
N VAL A 53 3.48 -3.11 -7.19
CA VAL A 53 4.19 -4.32 -7.60
C VAL A 53 3.82 -4.74 -9.02
N GLY A 54 2.55 -4.65 -9.39
CA GLY A 54 2.08 -4.92 -10.75
C GLY A 54 2.73 -3.99 -11.78
N LEU A 55 2.82 -2.69 -11.46
CA LEU A 55 3.47 -1.71 -12.33
C LEU A 55 4.98 -1.96 -12.46
N ILE A 56 5.66 -2.32 -11.38
CA ILE A 56 7.07 -2.72 -11.42
C ILE A 56 7.26 -3.94 -12.32
N ARG A 57 6.44 -5.00 -12.13
CA ARG A 57 6.53 -6.25 -12.88
C ARG A 57 6.21 -6.10 -14.36
N ASN A 58 5.24 -5.26 -14.71
CA ASN A 58 4.79 -5.08 -16.08
C ASN A 58 5.61 -4.01 -16.84
N THR A 59 6.48 -3.28 -16.15
CA THR A 59 7.43 -2.39 -16.80
C THR A 59 8.59 -3.21 -17.34
N ARG A 60 8.51 -3.57 -18.62
CA ARG A 60 9.70 -3.94 -19.39
C ARG A 60 10.57 -2.70 -19.45
N ASP A 61 11.70 -2.69 -18.76
CA ASP A 61 12.72 -1.65 -18.97
C ASP A 61 13.04 -1.67 -20.47
N LYS A 62 12.57 -0.65 -21.19
CA LYS A 62 13.06 -0.38 -22.54
C LYS A 62 14.52 -0.02 -22.34
N ALA A 63 15.40 -0.97 -22.65
CA ALA A 63 16.80 -0.69 -22.89
C ALA A 63 16.85 0.20 -24.14
N THR A 64 16.70 1.49 -23.95
CA THR A 64 17.33 2.49 -24.82
C THR A 64 18.79 2.59 -24.41
#